data_AF-A0A3S1H0Z3-F1
#
_entry.id   AF-A0A3S1H0Z3-F1
#
_cell.length_a   1.000
_cell.length_b   1.000
_cell.length_c   1.000
_cell.angle_alpha   90.00
_cell.angle_beta   90.00
_cell.angle_gamma   90.00
#
_symmetry.space_group_name_H-M   'P 1'
#
loop_
_entity.id
_entity.type
_entity.pdbx_description
1 polymer ?
#
loop_
_entity_poly.entity_id
_entity_poly.type
_entity_poly.pdbx_seq_one_letter_code
_entity_poly.pdbx_strand_id
1 'polypeptide(L)'
;MPPKKSYESYDSESDDSQGQKRGSGKRQKLDKNSDEYRQRRERNNLAVRKSREASRKKAKETMDKVSKLRDENRALEQKVTILNKELMVLKDLFMTHASATATAQAASPVPASTEASLSTNLLDFTEQKDGKEEVRLERNSLFHLKGDS
;
A
#
# COMPACT_ATOMS: atom_id res chain seq x y z
N MET A 1 21.95 11.49 0.53
CA MET A 1 21.10 10.54 1.29
C MET A 1 19.77 11.23 1.53
N PRO A 2 18.62 10.68 1.10
CA PRO A 2 17.34 11.37 1.27
C PRO A 2 16.89 11.32 2.74
N PRO A 3 16.25 12.40 3.26
CA PRO A 3 15.86 12.49 4.67
C PRO A 3 14.70 11.54 5.01
N LYS A 4 14.72 10.97 6.21
CA LYS A 4 13.69 10.06 6.72
C LYS A 4 12.48 10.87 7.22
N LYS A 5 11.30 10.62 6.63
CA LYS A 5 10.00 10.96 7.24
C LYS A 5 9.83 10.12 8.51
N SER A 6 9.38 10.76 9.60
CA SER A 6 8.98 10.08 10.84
C SER A 6 7.78 9.19 10.53
N TYR A 7 8.01 7.89 10.49
CA TYR A 7 6.93 6.91 10.37
C TYR A 7 6.41 6.68 11.78
N GLU A 8 5.18 7.15 12.08
CA GLU A 8 4.47 6.75 13.30
C GLU A 8 4.50 5.22 13.43
N SER A 9 4.98 4.76 14.58
CA SER A 9 5.13 3.37 14.94
C SER A 9 3.76 2.74 15.14
N TYR A 10 3.28 1.94 14.19
CA TYR A 10 2.19 1.02 14.44
C TYR A 10 2.71 -0.12 15.32
N ASP A 11 2.29 -0.06 16.59
CA ASP A 11 2.45 -1.14 17.56
C ASP A 11 1.64 -2.34 17.08
N SER A 12 2.30 -3.22 16.33
CA SER A 12 1.72 -4.48 15.90
C SER A 12 2.03 -5.49 17.00
N GLU A 13 1.11 -5.61 17.97
CA GLU A 13 1.11 -6.67 18.98
C GLU A 13 1.11 -8.04 18.28
N SER A 14 2.31 -8.58 18.05
CA SER A 14 2.48 -9.97 17.70
C SER A 14 2.43 -10.77 18.99
N ASP A 15 1.34 -11.51 19.18
CA ASP A 15 1.22 -12.60 20.14
C ASP A 15 2.27 -13.68 19.80
N ASP A 16 3.51 -13.45 20.25
CA ASP A 16 4.56 -14.46 20.27
C ASP A 16 4.23 -15.43 21.39
N SER A 17 3.50 -16.48 21.02
CA SER A 17 3.22 -17.61 21.88
C SER A 17 4.54 -18.25 22.36
N GLN A 18 5.00 -17.81 23.53
CA GLN A 18 5.87 -18.48 24.49
C GLN A 18 6.73 -19.60 23.88
N GLY A 19 7.83 -19.22 23.23
CA GLY A 19 8.92 -20.14 22.94
C GLY A 19 9.51 -20.70 24.23
N GLN A 20 8.97 -21.83 24.71
CA GLN A 20 9.52 -22.56 25.85
C GLN A 20 11.02 -22.77 25.61
N LYS A 21 11.87 -22.17 26.46
CA LYS A 21 13.32 -22.41 26.50
C LYS A 21 13.56 -23.92 26.67
N ARG A 22 13.76 -24.63 25.57
CA ARG A 22 14.21 -26.02 25.58
C ARG A 22 15.70 -25.99 25.89
N GLY A 23 16.02 -26.43 27.11
CA GLY A 23 17.34 -26.35 27.71
C GLY A 23 18.46 -26.83 26.79
N SER A 24 19.62 -26.19 26.97
CA SER A 24 20.91 -26.59 26.42
C SER A 24 21.32 -27.95 26.98
N GLY A 25 20.67 -29.01 26.49
CA GLY A 25 21.05 -30.38 26.73
C GLY A 25 22.12 -30.75 25.71
N LYS A 26 23.33 -31.02 26.20
CA LYS A 26 24.45 -31.63 25.47
C LYS A 26 23.89 -32.60 24.42
N ARG A 27 24.13 -32.33 23.12
CA ARG A 27 23.60 -33.14 22.01
C ARG A 27 24.16 -34.56 22.12
N GLN A 28 23.51 -35.42 22.89
CA GLN A 28 23.84 -36.83 22.92
C GLN A 28 23.63 -37.37 21.51
N LYS A 29 24.63 -38.09 21.02
CA LYS A 29 24.63 -38.69 19.68
C LYS A 29 23.59 -39.82 19.71
N LEU A 30 22.34 -39.48 19.45
CA LEU A 30 21.24 -40.43 19.33
C LEU A 30 21.54 -41.38 18.17
N ASP A 31 21.37 -42.68 18.41
CA ASP A 31 21.43 -43.69 17.35
C ASP A 31 20.33 -43.41 16.33
N LYS A 32 20.70 -43.42 15.04
CA LYS A 32 19.80 -43.13 13.92
C LYS A 32 18.69 -44.18 13.79
N ASN A 33 18.92 -45.39 14.30
CA ASN A 33 17.94 -46.47 14.25
C ASN A 33 17.02 -46.52 15.48
N SER A 34 17.21 -45.61 16.45
CA SER A 34 16.34 -45.54 17.63
C SER A 34 14.96 -44.97 17.27
N ASP A 35 13.92 -45.51 17.91
CA ASP A 35 12.56 -44.97 17.77
C ASP A 35 12.47 -43.50 18.23
N GLU A 36 13.27 -43.10 19.22
CA GLU A 36 13.33 -41.71 19.67
C GLU A 36 13.83 -40.77 18.56
N TYR A 37 14.88 -41.17 17.82
CA TYR A 37 15.36 -40.41 16.67
C TYR A 37 14.28 -40.30 15.60
N ARG A 38 13.61 -41.41 15.27
CA ARG A 38 12.54 -41.44 14.26
C ARG A 38 11.39 -40.50 14.61
N GLN A 39 10.87 -40.56 15.83
CA GLN A 39 9.82 -39.65 16.31
C GLN A 39 10.26 -38.18 16.29
N ARG A 40 11.52 -37.89 16.64
CA ARG A 40 12.06 -36.51 16.60
C ARG A 40 12.15 -35.98 15.17
N ARG A 41 12.53 -36.82 14.21
CA ARG A 41 12.57 -36.47 12.79
C ARG A 41 11.17 -36.28 12.22
N GLU A 42 10.22 -37.16 12.55
CA GLU A 42 8.82 -37.03 12.16
C GLU A 42 8.24 -35.68 12.65
N ARG A 43 8.44 -35.35 13.93
CA ARG A 43 8.04 -34.05 14.49
C ARG A 43 8.70 -32.86 13.79
N ASN A 44 10.00 -32.95 13.49
CA ASN A 44 10.70 -31.88 12.78
C ASN A 44 10.19 -31.72 11.35
N ASN A 45 9.95 -32.80 10.63
CA ASN A 45 9.41 -32.77 9.28
C ASN A 45 8.02 -32.11 9.26
N LEU A 46 7.16 -32.42 10.24
CA LEU A 46 5.87 -31.75 10.42
C LEU A 46 6.04 -30.25 10.69
N ALA A 47 6.94 -29.87 11.61
CA ALA A 47 7.21 -28.47 11.91
C ALA A 47 7.72 -27.69 10.70
N VAL A 48 8.60 -28.29 9.89
CA VAL A 48 9.10 -27.68 8.65
C VAL A 48 7.98 -27.51 7.63
N ARG A 49 7.13 -28.52 7.41
CA ARG A 49 5.96 -28.42 6.53
C ARG A 49 5.04 -27.29 6.97
N LYS A 50 4.68 -27.26 8.26
CA LYS A 50 3.84 -26.22 8.87
C LYS A 50 4.46 -24.82 8.69
N SER A 51 5.76 -24.67 8.95
CA SER A 51 6.46 -23.39 8.78
C SER A 51 6.44 -22.92 7.32
N ARG A 52 6.74 -23.81 6.36
CA ARG A 52 6.67 -23.50 4.93
C ARG A 52 5.27 -23.10 4.48
N GLU A 53 4.25 -23.83 4.94
CA GLU A 53 2.84 -23.51 4.65
C GLU A 53 2.44 -22.16 5.22
N ALA A 54 2.84 -21.85 6.46
CA ALA A 54 2.60 -20.55 7.07
C ALA A 54 3.25 -19.41 6.28
N SER A 55 4.51 -19.56 5.85
CA SER A 55 5.19 -18.56 5.01
C SER A 55 4.49 -18.37 3.66
N ARG A 56 4.08 -19.46 2.99
CA ARG A 56 3.33 -19.38 1.73
C ARG A 56 1.99 -18.70 1.90
N LYS A 57 1.26 -19.03 2.97
CA LYS A 57 -0.02 -18.42 3.30
C LYS A 57 0.13 -16.91 3.53
N LYS A 58 1.12 -16.50 4.33
CA LYS A 58 1.40 -15.09 4.60
C LYS A 58 1.77 -14.32 3.32
N ALA A 59 2.54 -14.93 2.43
CA ALA A 59 2.86 -14.33 1.13
C ALA A 59 1.60 -14.11 0.29
N LYS A 60 0.72 -15.11 0.21
CA LYS A 60 -0.57 -15.01 -0.49
C LYS A 60 -1.47 -13.94 0.13
N GLU A 61 -1.66 -13.97 1.44
CA GLU A 61 -2.47 -12.97 2.17
C GLU A 61 -1.96 -11.54 1.94
N THR A 62 -0.64 -11.36 1.87
CA THR A 62 -0.04 -10.06 1.55
C THR A 62 -0.33 -9.62 0.12
N MET A 63 -0.20 -10.52 -0.87
CA MET A 63 -0.55 -10.22 -2.26
C MET A 63 -2.04 -9.86 -2.39
N ASP A 64 -2.92 -10.63 -1.75
CA ASP A 64 -4.36 -10.36 -1.75
C ASP A 64 -4.68 -8.99 -1.12
N LYS A 65 -4.01 -8.63 -0.02
CA LYS A 65 -4.14 -7.31 0.62
C LYS A 65 -3.68 -6.19 -0.31
N VAL A 66 -2.55 -6.35 -1.00
CA VAL A 66 -2.08 -5.34 -1.98
C VAL A 66 -3.07 -5.18 -3.13
N SER A 67 -3.65 -6.28 -3.64
CA SER A 67 -4.68 -6.20 -4.67
C SER A 67 -5.88 -5.39 -4.20
N LYS A 68 -6.43 -5.71 -3.02
CA LYS A 68 -7.57 -4.99 -2.45
C LYS A 68 -7.27 -3.50 -2.29
N LEU A 69 -6.11 -3.16 -1.75
CA LEU A 69 -5.70 -1.76 -1.57
C LEU A 69 -5.56 -1.01 -2.91
N ARG A 70 -5.10 -1.69 -3.98
CA ARG A 70 -5.05 -1.09 -5.32
C ARG A 70 -6.44 -0.81 -5.87
N ASP A 71 -7.36 -1.75 -5.70
CA ASP A 71 -8.75 -1.60 -6.16
C ASP A 71 -9.47 -0.49 -5.39
N GLU A 72 -9.30 -0.46 -4.06
CA GLU A 72 -9.83 0.60 -3.19
C GLU A 72 -9.26 1.97 -3.56
N ASN A 73 -7.95 2.07 -3.79
CA ASN A 73 -7.33 3.33 -4.19
C ASN A 73 -7.88 3.84 -5.52
N ARG A 74 -8.01 2.96 -6.52
CA ARG A 74 -8.62 3.31 -7.82
C ARG A 74 -10.06 3.83 -7.64
N ALA A 75 -10.86 3.20 -6.78
CA ALA A 75 -12.22 3.64 -6.51
C ALA A 75 -12.25 5.02 -5.82
N LEU A 76 -11.34 5.27 -4.89
CA LEU A 76 -11.20 6.57 -4.22
C LEU A 76 -10.76 7.67 -5.19
N GLU A 77 -9.77 7.39 -6.06
CA GLU A 77 -9.32 8.32 -7.11
C GLU A 77 -10.46 8.70 -8.05
N GLN A 78 -11.31 7.74 -8.45
CA GLN A 78 -12.50 7.99 -9.24
C GLN A 78 -13.50 8.88 -8.50
N LYS A 79 -13.74 8.63 -7.22
CA LYS A 79 -14.62 9.45 -6.38
C LYS A 79 -14.12 10.89 -6.26
N VAL A 80 -12.83 11.09 -6.03
CA VAL A 80 -12.20 12.43 -6.01
C VAL A 80 -12.40 13.13 -7.35
N THR A 81 -12.16 12.42 -8.46
CA THR A 81 -12.35 12.95 -9.81
C THR A 81 -13.78 13.42 -10.05
N ILE A 82 -14.77 12.61 -9.66
CA ILE A 82 -16.20 12.96 -9.83
C ILE A 82 -16.56 14.19 -9.00
N LEU A 83 -16.20 14.20 -7.71
CA LEU A 83 -16.49 15.33 -6.81
C LEU A 83 -15.85 16.62 -7.31
N ASN A 84 -14.62 16.57 -7.82
CA ASN A 84 -13.97 17.74 -8.42
C ASN A 84 -14.73 18.25 -9.65
N LYS A 85 -15.22 17.36 -10.52
CA LYS A 85 -16.04 17.77 -11.67
C LYS A 85 -17.37 18.39 -11.24
N GLU A 86 -18.04 17.81 -10.25
CA GLU A 86 -19.28 18.36 -9.68
C GLU A 86 -19.04 19.78 -9.11
N LEU A 87 -17.95 19.96 -8.36
CA LEU A 87 -17.55 21.27 -7.85
C LEU A 87 -17.24 22.28 -8.96
N MET A 88 -16.55 21.85 -10.02
CA MET A 88 -16.28 22.72 -11.18
C MET A 88 -17.58 23.16 -11.86
N VAL A 89 -18.52 22.25 -12.09
CA VAL A 89 -19.84 22.58 -12.68
C VAL A 89 -20.58 23.60 -11.82
N LEU A 90 -20.60 23.41 -10.50
CA LEU A 90 -21.23 24.36 -9.58
C LEU A 90 -20.54 25.73 -9.62
N LYS A 91 -19.20 25.75 -9.60
CA LYS A 91 -18.42 26.99 -9.71
C LYS A 91 -18.73 27.73 -11.01
N ASP A 92 -18.72 27.03 -12.14
CA ASP A 92 -19.00 27.61 -13.45
C ASP A 92 -20.43 28.16 -13.51
N LEU A 93 -21.40 27.45 -12.94
CA LEU A 93 -22.77 27.93 -12.81
C LEU A 93 -22.86 29.23 -12.00
N PHE A 94 -22.20 29.31 -10.84
CA PHE A 94 -22.17 30.54 -10.05
C PHE A 94 -21.46 31.69 -10.78
N MET A 95 -20.36 31.42 -11.49
CA MET A 95 -19.62 32.45 -12.21
C MET A 95 -20.39 32.98 -13.43
N THR A 96 -21.08 32.11 -14.17
CA THR A 96 -21.95 32.53 -15.27
C THR A 96 -23.14 33.36 -14.79
N HIS A 97 -23.78 32.96 -13.68
CA HIS A 97 -24.88 33.75 -13.11
C HIS A 97 -24.41 35.08 -12.51
N ALA A 98 -23.29 35.11 -11.78
CA ALA A 98 -22.75 36.34 -11.21
C ALA A 98 -22.29 37.35 -12.28
N SER A 99 -21.73 36.88 -13.39
CA SER A 99 -21.38 37.75 -14.53
C SER A 99 -22.62 38.25 -15.27
N ALA A 100 -23.68 37.44 -15.38
CA ALA A 100 -24.97 37.86 -15.94
C ALA A 100 -25.71 38.88 -15.06
N THR A 101 -25.68 38.75 -13.73
CA THR A 101 -26.26 39.77 -12.82
C THR A 101 -25.40 41.02 -12.76
N ALA A 102 -24.07 40.92 -12.82
CA ALA A 102 -23.19 42.09 -12.91
C ALA A 102 -23.42 42.89 -14.20
N THR A 103 -23.67 42.23 -15.34
CA THR A 103 -24.02 42.91 -16.60
C THR A 103 -25.44 43.50 -16.59
N ALA A 104 -26.40 42.88 -15.90
CA ALA A 104 -27.73 43.46 -15.69
C ALA A 104 -27.74 44.65 -14.70
N GLN A 105 -26.79 44.71 -13.76
CA GLN A 105 -26.61 45.83 -12.82
C GLN A 105 -25.68 46.94 -13.34
N ALA A 106 -24.97 46.73 -14.45
CA ALA A 106 -24.12 47.74 -15.09
C ALA A 106 -24.87 48.90 -15.78
N ALA A 107 -26.20 48.99 -15.63
CA ALA A 107 -26.96 50.21 -15.88
C ALA A 107 -26.79 51.30 -14.79
N SER A 108 -25.82 51.15 -13.88
CA SER A 108 -25.39 52.22 -12.96
C SER A 108 -23.88 52.10 -12.68
N PRO A 109 -23.07 53.11 -13.03
CA PRO A 109 -21.62 53.04 -12.86
C PRO A 109 -21.21 53.49 -11.46
N VAL A 110 -20.57 52.61 -10.69
CA VAL A 110 -19.76 53.03 -9.53
C VAL A 110 -18.48 52.18 -9.50
N PRO A 111 -17.28 52.79 -9.61
CA PRO A 111 -16.01 52.08 -9.59
C PRO A 111 -15.43 52.08 -8.17
N ALA A 112 -15.05 50.92 -7.62
CA ALA A 112 -13.93 50.80 -6.68
C ALA A 112 -13.72 49.37 -6.19
N SER A 113 -12.55 48.83 -6.56
CA SER A 113 -11.59 48.20 -5.63
C SER A 113 -12.04 46.98 -4.82
N THR A 114 -11.78 45.77 -5.33
CA THR A 114 -11.03 44.74 -4.58
C THR A 114 -10.69 43.53 -5.47
N GLU A 115 -9.51 43.58 -6.09
CA GLU A 115 -8.85 42.42 -6.70
C GLU A 115 -8.36 41.49 -5.58
N ALA A 116 -9.23 40.62 -5.07
CA ALA A 116 -8.80 39.52 -4.20
C ALA A 116 -8.25 38.38 -5.08
N SER A 117 -6.98 38.49 -5.46
CA SER A 117 -6.20 37.39 -6.02
C SER A 117 -6.11 36.23 -5.01
N LEU A 118 -7.07 35.31 -5.06
CA LEU A 118 -6.95 34.01 -4.44
C LEU A 118 -6.27 33.08 -5.45
N SER A 119 -4.94 33.16 -5.47
CA SER A 119 -4.09 32.12 -6.07
C SER A 119 -4.28 30.84 -5.25
N THR A 120 -5.29 30.05 -5.61
CA THR A 120 -5.33 28.65 -5.20
C THR A 120 -4.28 27.93 -6.00
N ASN A 121 -3.22 27.49 -5.32
CA ASN A 121 -2.19 26.62 -5.87
C ASN A 121 -2.86 25.46 -6.62
N LEU A 122 -2.93 25.61 -7.94
CA LEU A 122 -3.22 24.55 -8.89
C LEU A 122 -1.99 23.65 -8.85
N LEU A 123 -2.02 22.67 -7.94
CA LEU A 123 -1.16 21.51 -8.03
C LEU A 123 -1.62 20.72 -9.26
N ASP A 124 -1.14 21.19 -10.41
CA ASP A 124 -1.03 20.44 -11.63
C ASP A 124 -0.12 19.24 -11.33
N PHE A 125 -0.73 18.15 -10.89
CA PHE A 125 -0.07 16.84 -10.86
C PHE A 125 0.00 16.40 -12.32
N THR A 126 0.96 16.97 -13.04
CA THR A 126 1.33 16.49 -14.36
C THR A 126 1.59 15.00 -14.23
N GLU A 127 0.79 14.25 -14.97
CA GLU A 127 0.79 12.81 -15.07
C GLU A 127 2.14 12.36 -15.63
N GLN A 128 3.13 12.20 -14.75
CA GLN A 128 4.41 11.62 -15.10
C GLN A 128 4.26 10.10 -15.03
N LYS A 129 3.75 9.51 -16.12
CA LYS A 129 3.88 8.09 -16.41
C LYS A 129 5.36 7.74 -16.57
N ASP A 130 6.08 7.63 -15.46
CA ASP A 130 7.38 7.01 -15.42
C ASP A 130 7.18 5.49 -15.50
N GLY A 131 7.39 4.95 -16.71
CA GLY A 131 7.43 3.51 -17.02
C GLY A 131 8.54 2.76 -16.30
N LYS A 132 8.49 2.69 -14.97
CA LYS A 132 9.50 2.00 -14.12
C LYS A 132 8.95 0.78 -13.37
N GLU A 133 7.68 0.43 -13.56
CA GLU A 133 7.11 -0.82 -13.00
C GLU A 133 7.41 -2.07 -13.85
N GLU A 134 8.03 -1.94 -15.02
CA GLU A 134 8.32 -3.11 -15.89
C GLU A 134 9.62 -3.85 -15.50
N VAL A 135 10.54 -3.19 -14.77
CA VAL A 135 11.88 -3.78 -14.47
C VAL A 135 11.89 -4.64 -13.19
N ARG A 136 10.80 -4.66 -12.41
CA ARG A 136 10.73 -5.43 -11.16
C ARG A 136 10.21 -6.86 -11.34
N LEU A 137 9.49 -7.15 -12.41
CA LEU A 137 8.96 -8.50 -12.67
C LEU A 137 10.02 -9.46 -13.23
N GLU A 138 11.03 -8.95 -13.93
CA GLU A 138 12.14 -9.78 -14.46
C GLU A 138 13.08 -10.31 -13.38
N ARG A 139 13.26 -9.60 -12.25
CA ARG A 139 14.16 -10.06 -11.17
C ARG A 139 13.58 -11.15 -10.28
N ASN A 140 12.25 -11.34 -10.28
CA ASN A 140 11.62 -12.44 -9.54
C ASN A 140 11.49 -13.73 -10.36
N SER A 141 11.76 -13.69 -11.67
CA SER A 141 11.79 -14.87 -12.55
C SER A 141 13.09 -15.68 -12.40
N LEU A 142 14.20 -15.07 -12.00
CA LEU A 142 15.53 -15.71 -12.03
C LEU A 142 15.88 -16.59 -10.81
N PHE A 143 15.03 -16.65 -9.78
CA PHE A 143 15.31 -17.42 -8.55
C PHE A 143 14.70 -18.83 -8.49
N HIS A 144 14.01 -19.32 -9.53
CA HIS A 144 13.34 -20.62 -9.52
C HIS A 144 13.91 -21.70 -10.45
N LEU A 145 15.12 -21.54 -11.03
CA LEU A 145 15.70 -22.53 -11.98
C LEU A 145 17.03 -23.19 -11.55
N LYS A 146 17.42 -23.16 -10.27
CA LYS A 146 18.53 -23.99 -9.77
C LYS A 146 18.08 -24.80 -8.56
N GLY A 147 17.38 -25.90 -8.82
CA GLY A 147 16.87 -26.76 -7.75
C GLY A 147 16.47 -28.18 -8.11
N ASP A 148 16.38 -28.55 -9.40
CA ASP A 148 16.07 -29.93 -9.80
C ASP A 148 17.21 -30.53 -10.63
N SER A 149 18.06 -31.30 -9.97
CA SER A 149 18.86 -32.43 -10.49
C SER A 149 19.29 -33.29 -9.30
#